data_AF-A0A401X3A5-F1
#
_entry.id   AF-A0A401X3A5-F1
#
_cell.length_a   1.000
_cell.length_b   1.000
_cell.length_c   1.000
_cell.angle_alpha   90.00
_cell.angle_beta   90.00
_cell.angle_gamma   90.00
#
_symmetry.space_group_name_H-M   'P 1'
#
loop_
_entity.id
_entity.type
_entity.pdbx_description
1 polymer ?
#
loop_
_entity_poly.entity_id
_entity_poly.type
_entity_poly.pdbx_seq_one_letter_code
_entity_poly.pdbx_strand_id
1 'polypeptide(L)'
;MTTQNWPDPKRPGVPMLPERDGWHALENNERKEYWWDAHCSCWTTSEDGEFSWIPDDMSSVLGFSYIGPVLTPTQINEMLAAERERAARTAQEISDKYYNEREKAYHQDAREYADERMCAASECAKAIRNLGAAP
;
A
#
# COMPACT_ATOMS: atom_id res chain seq x y z
N MET A 1 26.01 4.92 13.52
CA MET A 1 24.92 4.84 12.51
C MET A 1 23.65 5.18 13.24
N THR A 2 22.80 6.05 12.70
CA THR A 2 21.51 6.37 13.34
C THR A 2 20.59 5.18 13.18
N THR A 3 20.49 4.38 14.23
CA THR A 3 19.81 3.07 14.33
C THR A 3 18.29 3.16 14.36
N GLN A 4 17.69 4.25 13.86
CA GLN A 4 16.33 4.59 14.21
C GLN A 4 15.42 4.61 12.98
N ASN A 5 14.75 3.49 12.72
CA ASN A 5 13.89 3.25 11.56
C ASN A 5 12.44 3.76 11.74
N TRP A 6 12.22 4.77 12.59
CA TRP A 6 10.88 5.33 12.78
C TRP A 6 10.45 6.13 11.53
N PRO A 7 9.16 6.11 11.15
CA PRO A 7 8.66 6.75 9.93
C PRO A 7 8.98 8.24 9.84
N ASP A 8 8.90 8.96 10.97
CA ASP A 8 9.38 10.33 11.10
C ASP A 8 10.60 10.35 12.03
N PRO A 9 11.82 10.60 11.50
CA PRO A 9 13.03 10.69 12.32
C PRO A 9 13.00 11.78 13.38
N LYS A 10 12.13 12.80 13.25
CA LYS A 10 11.94 13.87 14.24
C LYS A 10 10.98 13.48 15.36
N ARG A 11 10.24 12.38 15.18
CA ARG A 11 9.24 11.87 16.12
C ARG A 11 9.45 10.37 16.33
N PRO A 12 10.60 9.97 16.91
CA PRO A 12 10.84 8.57 17.22
C PRO A 12 9.76 8.04 18.17
N GLY A 13 9.42 6.77 18.00
CA GLY A 13 8.33 6.13 18.75
C GLY A 13 6.94 6.34 18.17
N VAL A 14 6.76 7.16 17.14
CA VAL A 14 5.46 7.41 16.53
C VAL A 14 5.31 6.56 15.25
N PRO A 15 4.19 5.84 15.05
CA PRO A 15 4.00 5.02 13.86
C PRO A 15 3.72 5.84 12.60
N MET A 16 3.59 5.16 11.46
CA MET A 16 3.42 5.79 10.15
C MET A 16 2.06 6.48 9.96
N LEU A 17 1.03 6.02 10.69
CA LEU A 17 -0.35 6.52 10.63
C LEU A 17 -0.84 6.82 12.05
N PRO A 18 -0.23 7.77 12.77
CA PRO A 18 -0.48 7.97 14.20
C PRO A 18 -1.89 8.46 14.54
N GLU A 19 -2.65 8.91 13.54
CA GLU A 19 -4.04 9.32 13.68
C GLU A 19 -5.04 8.16 13.63
N ARG A 20 -4.57 6.90 13.49
CA ARG A 20 -5.42 5.71 13.40
C ARG A 20 -4.94 4.66 14.39
N ASP A 21 -5.89 4.00 15.03
CA ASP A 21 -5.57 2.85 15.86
C ASP A 21 -5.13 1.66 14.99
N GLY A 22 -4.27 0.81 15.52
CA GLY A 22 -3.83 -0.35 14.75
C GLY A 22 -2.68 -1.14 15.37
N TRP A 23 -2.55 -2.39 14.93
CA TRP A 23 -1.40 -3.23 15.25
C TRP A 23 -0.20 -2.82 14.40
N HIS A 24 0.98 -2.77 15.01
CA HIS A 24 2.26 -2.56 14.33
C HIS A 24 3.29 -3.54 14.82
N ALA A 25 4.17 -3.96 13.90
CA ALA A 25 5.35 -4.73 14.19
C ALA A 25 6.50 -3.79 14.57
N LEU A 26 7.12 -4.06 15.71
CA LEU A 26 8.30 -3.38 16.24
C LEU A 26 9.39 -4.42 16.50
N GLU A 27 10.65 -4.00 16.50
CA GLU A 27 11.80 -4.88 16.76
C GLU A 27 12.74 -4.29 17.81
N ASN A 28 13.05 -5.10 18.83
CA ASN A 28 14.17 -4.87 19.75
C ASN A 28 14.77 -6.23 20.10
N ASN A 29 15.78 -6.65 19.36
CA ASN A 29 16.37 -8.00 19.33
C ASN A 29 15.41 -9.12 18.89
N GLU A 30 14.11 -8.95 19.13
CA GLU A 30 13.03 -9.81 18.66
C GLU A 30 11.91 -8.95 18.08
N ARG A 31 11.23 -9.48 17.06
CA ARG A 31 10.04 -8.88 16.49
C ARG A 31 8.83 -9.13 17.40
N LYS A 32 8.10 -8.06 17.72
CA LYS A 32 6.90 -8.07 18.55
C LYS A 32 5.82 -7.19 17.93
N GLU A 33 4.57 -7.46 18.30
CA GLU A 33 3.41 -6.70 17.84
C GLU A 33 2.86 -5.88 19.00
N TYR A 34 2.61 -4.60 18.73
CA TYR A 34 2.04 -3.66 19.68
C TYR A 34 0.89 -2.91 19.02
N TRP A 35 -0.13 -2.61 19.81
CA TRP A 35 -1.26 -1.80 19.39
C TRP A 35 -0.96 -0.33 19.63
N TRP A 36 -1.13 0.50 18.61
CA TRP A 36 -1.13 1.95 18.74
C TRP A 36 -2.56 2.42 18.99
N ASP A 37 -2.77 3.14 20.08
CA ASP A 37 -4.00 3.89 20.37
C ASP A 37 -3.76 5.35 19.97
N ALA A 38 -4.45 5.80 18.92
CA ALA A 38 -4.33 7.16 18.42
C ALA A 38 -4.98 8.19 19.33
N HIS A 39 -6.04 7.81 20.06
CA HIS A 39 -6.72 8.67 21.02
C HIS A 39 -5.79 9.04 22.18
N CYS A 40 -5.11 8.04 22.74
CA CYS A 40 -4.17 8.21 23.84
C CYS A 40 -2.75 8.56 23.37
N SER A 41 -2.46 8.42 22.08
CA SER A 41 -1.12 8.57 21.49
C SER A 41 -0.08 7.72 22.21
N CYS A 42 -0.42 6.45 22.47
CA CYS A 42 0.42 5.51 23.19
C CYS A 42 0.40 4.11 22.58
N TRP A 43 1.41 3.33 22.94
CA TRP A 43 1.54 1.92 22.57
C TRP A 43 1.01 1.02 23.67
N THR A 44 0.39 -0.08 23.30
CA THR A 44 -0.18 -1.05 24.23
C THR A 44 0.05 -2.48 23.76
N THR A 45 -0.09 -3.45 24.67
CA THR A 45 0.02 -4.89 24.35
C THR A 45 -1.26 -5.50 23.81
N SER A 46 -2.38 -4.76 23.84
CA SER A 46 -3.69 -5.20 23.39
C SER A 46 -4.57 -3.99 23.10
N GLU A 47 -5.64 -4.19 22.32
CA GLU A 47 -6.60 -3.14 21.96
C GLU A 47 -7.28 -2.52 23.21
N ASP A 48 -7.39 -3.29 24.30
CA ASP A 48 -8.02 -2.87 25.56
C ASP A 48 -7.05 -2.18 26.54
N GLY A 49 -5.76 -2.06 26.21
CA GLY A 49 -4.83 -1.16 26.90
C GLY A 49 -4.31 -1.60 28.28
N GLU A 50 -4.01 -2.88 28.49
CA GLU A 50 -3.54 -3.39 29.80
C GLU A 50 -2.24 -2.75 30.29
N PHE A 51 -1.31 -2.45 29.37
CA PHE A 51 -0.08 -1.70 29.64
C PHE A 51 0.11 -0.66 28.54
N SER A 52 0.50 0.56 28.93
CA SER A 52 0.70 1.67 27.98
C SER A 52 2.10 2.25 28.05
N TRP A 53 2.71 2.53 26.90
CA TRP A 53 3.99 3.23 26.77
C TRP A 53 3.83 4.46 25.89
N ILE A 54 4.46 5.55 26.29
CA ILE A 54 4.57 6.74 25.42
C ILE A 54 5.58 6.48 24.30
N PRO A 55 5.49 7.20 23.16
CA PRO A 55 6.44 7.06 22.04
C PRO A 55 7.91 7.11 22.45
N ASP A 56 8.28 8.04 23.32
CA ASP A 56 9.68 8.20 23.76
C ASP A 56 10.19 6.92 24.42
N ASP A 57 9.45 6.36 25.38
CA ASP A 57 9.80 5.10 26.05
C ASP A 57 10.02 3.95 25.07
N MET A 58 9.15 3.80 24.08
CA MET A 58 9.28 2.74 23.08
C MET A 58 10.60 2.87 22.30
N SER A 59 11.00 4.10 21.99
CA SER A 59 12.11 4.35 21.09
C SER A 59 13.46 4.50 21.80
N SER A 60 13.51 5.19 22.94
CA SER A 60 14.75 5.60 23.61
C SER A 60 15.07 4.73 24.83
N VAL A 61 14.06 4.32 25.59
CA VAL A 61 14.24 3.49 26.80
C VAL A 61 14.26 2.02 26.42
N LEU A 62 13.25 1.57 25.68
CA LEU A 62 13.11 0.19 25.25
C LEU A 62 13.90 -0.09 23.97
N GLY A 63 14.31 0.93 23.21
CA GLY A 63 15.17 0.74 22.03
C GLY A 63 14.49 0.03 20.85
N PHE A 64 13.17 0.12 20.73
CA PHE A 64 12.47 -0.45 19.58
C PHE A 64 12.73 0.34 18.29
N SER A 65 12.82 -0.42 17.20
CA SER A 65 12.77 0.06 15.83
C SER A 65 11.43 -0.29 15.20
N TYR A 66 10.92 0.59 14.34
CA TYR A 66 9.67 0.37 13.63
C TYR A 66 9.88 -0.54 12.41
N ILE A 67 8.99 -1.53 12.22
CA ILE A 67 8.96 -2.35 11.01
C ILE A 67 7.82 -1.89 10.09
N GLY A 68 6.60 -1.81 10.61
CA GLY A 68 5.42 -1.48 9.81
C GLY A 68 4.09 -1.81 10.48
N PRO A 69 2.96 -1.40 9.89
CA PRO A 69 1.64 -1.82 10.35
C PRO A 69 1.42 -3.31 10.09
N VAL A 70 0.72 -3.98 11.00
CA VAL A 70 0.19 -5.34 10.81
C VAL A 70 -1.16 -5.21 10.13
N LEU A 71 -1.23 -5.70 8.90
CA LEU A 71 -2.43 -5.59 8.07
C LEU A 71 -3.24 -6.86 8.15
N THR A 72 -4.56 -6.71 8.29
CA THR A 72 -5.50 -7.83 8.18
C THR A 72 -5.53 -8.34 6.74
N PRO A 73 -5.91 -9.62 6.51
CA PRO A 73 -6.15 -10.13 5.17
C PRO A 73 -7.11 -9.27 4.34
N THR A 74 -8.13 -8.70 4.99
CA THR A 74 -9.09 -7.78 4.34
C THR A 74 -8.40 -6.50 3.84
N GLN A 75 -7.62 -5.84 4.69
CA GLN A 75 -6.88 -4.62 4.30
C GLN A 75 -5.88 -4.92 3.18
N ILE A 76 -5.20 -6.06 3.23
CA ILE A 76 -4.30 -6.50 2.14
C ILE A 76 -5.10 -6.68 0.84
N ASN A 77 -6.25 -7.34 0.90
CA ASN A 77 -7.11 -7.53 -0.27
C ASN A 77 -7.61 -6.20 -0.86
N GLU A 78 -8.01 -5.25 -0.01
CA GLU A 78 -8.41 -3.91 -0.43
C GLU A 78 -7.27 -3.13 -1.09
N MET A 79 -6.06 -3.16 -0.49
CA MET A 79 -4.87 -2.54 -1.08
C MET A 79 -4.52 -3.16 -2.44
N LEU A 80 -4.57 -4.49 -2.55
CA LEU A 80 -4.32 -5.18 -3.81
C LEU A 80 -5.40 -4.88 -4.86
N ALA A 81 -6.67 -4.79 -4.47
CA ALA A 81 -7.76 -4.43 -5.37
C ALA A 81 -7.59 -2.99 -5.91
N ALA A 82 -7.25 -2.04 -5.04
CA ALA A 82 -6.97 -0.67 -5.43
C ALA A 82 -5.76 -0.58 -6.37
N GLU A 83 -4.70 -1.33 -6.11
CA GLU A 83 -3.52 -1.38 -6.96
C GLU A 83 -3.81 -1.98 -8.34
N ARG A 84 -4.59 -3.07 -8.38
CA ARG A 84 -5.05 -3.68 -9.65
C ARG A 84 -5.86 -2.68 -10.46
N GLU A 85 -6.79 -1.94 -9.85
CA GLU A 85 -7.55 -0.94 -10.58
C GLU A 85 -6.67 0.21 -11.08
N ARG A 86 -5.69 0.67 -10.29
CA ARG A 86 -4.71 1.66 -10.72
C ARG A 86 -3.94 1.19 -11.96
N ALA A 87 -3.42 -0.04 -11.93
CA ALA A 87 -2.67 -0.62 -13.05
C ALA A 87 -3.56 -0.86 -14.28
N ALA A 88 -4.78 -1.37 -14.08
CA ALA A 88 -5.74 -1.57 -15.16
C ALA A 88 -6.15 -0.26 -15.83
N ARG A 89 -6.31 0.83 -15.06
CA ARG A 89 -6.59 2.16 -15.61
C ARG A 89 -5.45 2.66 -16.49
N THR A 90 -4.19 2.50 -16.09
CA THR A 90 -3.05 2.86 -16.94
C THR A 90 -3.05 2.08 -18.26
N ALA A 91 -3.37 0.78 -18.22
CA ALA A 91 -3.50 -0.03 -19.43
C ALA A 91 -4.68 0.45 -20.31
N GLN A 92 -5.80 0.84 -19.70
CA GLN A 92 -6.94 1.40 -20.42
C GLN A 92 -6.61 2.74 -21.07
N GLU A 93 -5.86 3.63 -20.40
CA GLU A 93 -5.40 4.90 -20.98
C GLU A 93 -4.54 4.68 -22.23
N ILE A 94 -3.72 3.62 -22.26
CA ILE A 94 -2.96 3.21 -23.45
C ILE A 94 -3.91 2.76 -24.56
N SER A 95 -4.93 1.95 -24.22
CA SER A 95 -5.97 1.54 -25.18
C SER A 95 -6.66 2.77 -25.79
N ASP A 96 -7.11 3.71 -24.96
CA ASP A 96 -7.83 4.91 -25.39
C ASP A 96 -6.95 5.82 -26.26
N LYS A 97 -5.64 5.88 -25.98
CA LYS A 97 -4.67 6.57 -26.83
C LYS A 97 -4.63 5.95 -28.24
N TYR A 98 -4.51 4.63 -28.35
CA TYR A 98 -4.46 3.96 -29.66
C TYR A 98 -5.80 4.02 -30.40
N TYR A 99 -6.92 4.01 -29.69
CA TYR A 99 -8.23 4.29 -30.29
C TYR A 99 -8.23 5.66 -31.00
N ASN A 100 -7.74 6.71 -30.32
CA ASN A 100 -7.65 8.04 -30.92
C ASN A 100 -6.66 8.11 -32.09
N GLU A 101 -5.56 7.37 -32.04
CA GLU A 101 -4.60 7.27 -33.16
C GLU A 101 -5.22 6.59 -34.38
N ARG A 102 -5.99 5.50 -34.16
CA ARG A 102 -6.73 4.79 -35.21
C ARG A 102 -7.71 5.72 -35.93
N GLU A 103 -8.49 6.50 -35.19
CA GLU A 103 -9.46 7.44 -35.78
C GLU A 103 -8.80 8.53 -36.63
N LYS A 104 -7.57 8.93 -36.29
CA LYS A 104 -6.80 9.94 -37.01
C LYS A 104 -5.97 9.37 -38.17
N ALA A 105 -5.86 8.05 -38.28
CA ALA A 105 -5.01 7.42 -39.27
C ALA A 105 -5.63 7.47 -40.68
N TYR A 106 -4.84 7.96 -41.64
CA TYR A 106 -5.21 8.08 -43.06
C TYR A 106 -4.98 6.79 -43.86
N HIS A 107 -4.03 5.96 -43.44
CA HIS A 107 -3.65 4.72 -44.13
C HIS A 107 -4.16 3.50 -43.37
N GLN A 108 -4.54 2.46 -44.12
CA GLN A 108 -5.07 1.22 -43.56
C GLN A 108 -4.06 0.55 -42.61
N ASP A 109 -2.80 0.43 -43.00
CA ASP A 109 -1.75 -0.19 -42.17
C ASP A 109 -1.58 0.51 -40.81
N ALA A 110 -1.71 1.84 -40.78
CA ALA A 110 -1.64 2.62 -39.55
C ALA A 110 -2.88 2.40 -38.66
N ARG A 111 -4.06 2.16 -39.26
CA ARG A 111 -5.28 1.80 -38.52
C ARG A 111 -5.14 0.42 -37.89
N GLU A 112 -4.66 -0.56 -38.66
CA GLU A 112 -4.45 -1.94 -38.19
C GLU A 112 -3.43 -1.98 -37.04
N TYR A 113 -2.30 -1.30 -37.20
CA TYR A 113 -1.29 -1.16 -36.15
C TYR A 113 -1.84 -0.61 -34.83
N ALA A 114 -2.70 0.42 -34.92
CA ALA A 114 -3.33 1.05 -33.76
C ALA A 114 -4.41 0.14 -33.15
N ASP A 115 -5.19 -0.55 -33.98
CA ASP A 115 -6.25 -1.45 -33.55
C ASP A 115 -5.70 -2.63 -32.73
N GLU A 116 -4.63 -3.28 -33.20
CA GLU A 116 -3.97 -4.38 -32.49
C GLU A 116 -3.51 -3.96 -31.08
N ARG A 117 -2.93 -2.77 -30.94
CA ARG A 117 -2.42 -2.25 -29.66
C ARG A 117 -3.53 -1.80 -28.74
N MET A 118 -4.57 -1.19 -29.27
CA MET A 118 -5.78 -0.86 -28.53
C MET A 118 -6.37 -2.15 -27.92
N CYS A 119 -6.58 -3.17 -28.75
CA CYS A 119 -7.11 -4.47 -28.32
C CYS A 119 -6.22 -5.10 -27.24
N ALA A 120 -4.91 -5.21 -27.48
CA ALA A 120 -3.98 -5.78 -26.52
C ALA A 120 -3.97 -5.02 -25.17
N ALA A 121 -3.98 -3.69 -25.20
CA ALA A 121 -4.00 -2.88 -23.99
C ALA A 121 -5.33 -3.03 -23.21
N SER A 122 -6.46 -3.11 -23.92
CA SER A 122 -7.77 -3.37 -23.31
C SER A 122 -7.84 -4.77 -22.69
N GLU A 123 -7.30 -5.78 -23.35
CA GLU A 123 -7.22 -7.15 -22.82
C GLU A 123 -6.33 -7.22 -21.58
N CYS A 124 -5.18 -6.54 -21.58
CA CYS A 124 -4.34 -6.38 -20.39
C CYS A 124 -5.11 -5.74 -19.22
N ALA A 125 -5.85 -4.65 -19.47
CA ALA A 125 -6.65 -4.00 -18.42
C ALA A 125 -7.69 -4.96 -17.80
N LYS A 126 -8.38 -5.74 -18.64
CA LYS A 126 -9.34 -6.76 -18.18
C LYS A 126 -8.65 -7.87 -17.38
N ALA A 127 -7.53 -8.38 -17.88
CA ALA A 127 -6.76 -9.43 -17.21
C ALA A 127 -6.30 -8.97 -15.82
N ILE A 128 -5.80 -7.73 -15.69
CA ILE A 128 -5.37 -7.16 -14.40
C ILE A 128 -6.53 -7.10 -13.40
N ARG A 129 -7.71 -6.62 -13.82
CA ARG A 129 -8.90 -6.56 -12.94
C ARG A 129 -9.34 -7.93 -12.45
N ASN A 130 -9.14 -8.96 -13.26
CA ASN A 130 -9.52 -10.33 -12.95
C ASN A 130 -8.42 -11.12 -12.21
N LEU A 131 -7.25 -10.53 -11.92
CA LEU A 131 -6.20 -11.20 -11.17
C LEU A 131 -6.69 -11.59 -9.77
N GLY A 132 -6.68 -12.90 -9.49
CA GLY A 132 -7.12 -13.45 -8.20
C GLY A 132 -8.62 -13.72 -8.12
N ALA A 133 -9.40 -13.51 -9.20
CA ALA A 133 -10.73 -14.08 -9.31
C ALA A 133 -10.61 -15.62 -9.41
N ALA A 134 -11.49 -16.35 -8.71
CA ALA A 134 -11.56 -17.80 -8.85
C ALA A 134 -12.01 -18.18 -10.28
N PRO A 135 -11.53 -19.31 -10.85
CA PRO A 135 -11.96 -19.80 -12.16
C PRO A 135 -13.46 -20.08 -12.25
#